data_AF-A0A450VXF6-F1
#
_entry.id   AF-A0A450VXF6-F1
#
_cell.length_a   1.000
_cell.length_b   1.000
_cell.length_c   1.000
_cell.angle_alpha   90.00
_cell.angle_beta   90.00
_cell.angle_gamma   90.00
#
_symmetry.space_group_name_H-M   'P 1'
#
loop_
_entity.id
_entity.type
_entity.pdbx_description
1 polymer ?
#
loop_
_entity_poly.entity_id
_entity_poly.type
_entity_poly.pdbx_seq_one_letter_code
_entity_poly.pdbx_strand_id
1 'polypeptide(L)' 'MLRILTNRGTEYCGKAEQHDYQLYLALNDVEHTKTKVNSPQT' A
#
# COMPACT_ATOMS: atom_id res chain seq x y z
N MET A 1 -10.34 -13.18 -0.30
CA MET A 1 -9.29 -12.32 -0.88
C MET A 1 -8.91 -11.28 0.16
N LEU A 2 -7.63 -11.14 0.48
CA LEU A 2 -7.15 -10.22 1.51
C LEU A 2 -6.85 -8.85 0.88
N ARG A 3 -7.30 -7.77 1.52
CA ARG A 3 -7.08 -6.38 1.06
C ARG A 3 -6.62 -5.52 2.22
N ILE A 4 -5.66 -4.63 1.95
CA ILE A 4 -5.17 -3.63 2.91
C ILE A 4 -5.38 -2.22 2.32
N LEU A 5 -5.80 -1.30 3.18
CA LEU A 5 -5.90 0.13 2.88
C LEU A 5 -4.86 0.90 3.69
N THR A 6 -3.97 1.63 3.02
CA THR A 6 -2.99 2.51 3.67
C THR A 6 -3.13 3.96 3.22
N ASN A 7 -2.43 4.85 3.92
CA ASN A 7 -2.21 6.21 3.44
C ASN A 7 -1.28 6.20 2.21
N ARG A 8 -0.99 7.38 1.65
CA ARG A 8 -0.01 7.54 0.57
C ARG A 8 1.40 7.85 1.07
N GLY A 9 1.72 7.49 2.31
CA GLY A 9 3.04 7.68 2.91
C GLY A 9 4.10 6.84 2.18
N THR A 10 5.34 7.35 2.14
CA THR A 10 6.46 6.67 1.48
C THR A 10 6.82 5.32 2.10
N GLU A 11 6.40 5.10 3.35
CA GLU A 11 6.56 3.85 4.10
C GLU A 11 5.74 2.67 3.53
N TYR A 12 4.64 2.97 2.84
CA TYR A 12 3.77 1.96 2.22
C TYR A 12 3.70 2.09 0.70
N CYS A 13 4.18 3.21 0.15
CA CYS A 13 4.08 3.54 -1.26
C CYS A 13 5.45 3.67 -1.92
N GLY A 14 5.86 2.64 -2.65
CA GLY A 14 7.04 2.66 -3.52
C GLY A 14 6.88 1.78 -4.76
N LYS A 15 7.92 1.75 -5.61
CA LYS A 15 8.02 0.80 -6.73
C LYS A 15 8.21 -0.61 -6.17
N ALA A 16 7.47 -1.58 -6.69
CA ALA A 16 7.50 -2.95 -6.18
C ALA A 16 8.90 -3.57 -6.17
N GLU A 17 9.76 -3.21 -7.13
CA GLU A 17 11.14 -3.73 -7.22
C GLU A 17 12.09 -3.16 -6.15
N GLN A 18 11.72 -2.06 -5.50
CA GLN A 18 12.59 -1.31 -4.58
C GLN A 18 11.97 -1.12 -3.19
N HIS A 19 10.82 -1.75 -2.94
CA HIS A 19 10.02 -1.50 -1.76
C HIS A 19 9.50 -2.82 -1.18
N ASP A 20 10.18 -3.31 -0.15
CA ASP A 20 9.95 -4.63 0.46
C ASP A 20 8.48 -4.87 0.82
N TYR A 21 7.79 -3.83 1.32
CA TYR A 21 6.36 -3.94 1.64
C TYR A 21 5.50 -4.21 0.40
N GLN A 22 5.81 -3.61 -0.75
CA GLN A 22 5.05 -3.82 -1.98
C GLN A 22 5.36 -5.20 -2.59
N LEU A 23 6.61 -5.67 -2.46
CA LEU A 23 6.99 -7.03 -2.83
C LEU A 23 6.26 -8.07 -1.97
N TYR A 24 6.19 -7.85 -0.65
CA TYR A 24 5.45 -8.72 0.27
C TYR A 24 3.98 -8.87 -0.14
N LEU A 25 3.31 -7.76 -0.47
CA LEU A 25 1.91 -7.81 -0.91
C LEU A 25 1.73 -8.59 -2.21
N ALA A 26 2.63 -8.38 -3.18
CA ALA A 26 2.59 -9.12 -4.46
C ALA A 26 2.83 -10.63 -4.28
N LEU A 27 3.79 -11.02 -3.44
CA LEU A 27 4.10 -12.43 -3.16
C LEU A 27 2.95 -13.16 -2.45
N ASN A 28 2.17 -12.45 -1.65
CA ASN A 28 1.07 -13.02 -0.87
C ASN A 28 -0.31 -12.82 -1.52
N ASP A 29 -0.36 -12.33 -2.76
CA ASP A 29 -1.61 -12.01 -3.49
C ASP A 29 -2.57 -11.12 -2.66
N VAL A 30 -1.99 -10.10 -1.99
CA VAL A 30 -2.74 -9.14 -1.17
C VAL A 30 -2.98 -7.87 -1.96
N GLU A 31 -4.25 -7.50 -2.11
CA GLU A 31 -4.62 -6.29 -2.80
C GLU A 31 -4.30 -5.04 -1.95
N HIS A 32 -3.60 -4.08 -2.54
CA HIS A 32 -3.25 -2.83 -1.88
C HIS A 32 -4.07 -1.66 -2.43
N THR A 33 -4.87 -1.05 -1.57
CA THR A 33 -5.63 0.17 -1.88
C THR A 33 -5.12 1.35 -1.05
N LYS A 34 -5.31 2.58 -1.53
CA LYS A 34 -4.72 3.80 -0.95
C LYS A 34 -5.78 4.86 -0.73
N THR A 35 -5.75 5.56 0.41
CA THR A 35 -6.65 6.69 0.66
C THR A 35 -6.39 7.84 -0.31
N LYS A 36 -7.41 8.66 -0.57
CA LYS A 36 -7.27 9.88 -1.38
C LYS A 36 -6.20 10.81 -0.78
N VAL A 37 -5.37 11.41 -1.63
CA VAL A 37 -4.37 12.39 -1.21
C VAL A 37 -5.05 13.52 -0.42
N ASN A 38 -4.47 13.89 0.73
CA ASN A 38 -4.95 14.98 1.59
C ASN A 38 -6.43 14.87 2.00
N SER A 39 -6.89 13.65 2.29
CA SER A 39 -8.26 13.39 2.76
C SER A 39 -8.26 12.71 4.14
N PRO A 40 -7.69 13.34 5.18
CA PRO A 40 -7.79 12.81 6.54
C PRO A 40 -9.26 12.83 6.99
N GLN A 41 -9.66 11.81 7.76
CA GLN A 41 -10.94 11.79 8.45
C GLN A 41 -10.64 11.97 9.94
N THR A 42 -11.13 13.07 10.50
CA THR A 42 -11.08 13.38 11.95
C THR A 42 -12.43 13.12 12.58
#